data_AF-A0A067E596-F1
#
_entry.id   AF-A0A067E596-F1
#
_cell.length_a   1.000
_cell.length_b   1.000
_cell.length_c   1.000
_cell.angle_alpha   90.00
_cell.angle_beta   90.00
_cell.angle_gamma   90.00
#
_symmetry.space_group_name_H-M   'P 1'
#
loop_
_entity.id
_entity.type
_entity.pdbx_description
1 polymer ?
#
loop_
_entity_poly.entity_id
_entity_poly.type
_entity_poly.pdbx_seq_one_letter_code
_entity_poly.pdbx_strand_id
1 'polypeptide(L)'
;NMRPSAENLPEDLALIVTSCWKEDPNERPNFSQIIQMLLHYISTNSAPEPVILPRMFSSENAVLPPESPGTSSLMPPRDDSERNPNTRMEDQPGGFFFCFKQCY
;
A
#
# COMPACT_ATOMS: atom_id res chain seq x y z
N ASN A 1 -27.42 -7.63 -15.89
CA ASN A 1 -26.85 -7.62 -14.52
C ASN A 1 -27.97 -7.62 -13.51
N MET A 2 -28.13 -8.69 -12.73
CA MET A 2 -29.13 -8.75 -11.66
C MET A 2 -28.55 -8.14 -10.38
N ARG A 3 -29.39 -7.42 -9.62
CA ARG A 3 -29.03 -6.89 -8.30
C ARG A 3 -29.03 -8.05 -7.28
N PRO A 4 -27.99 -8.19 -6.44
CA PRO A 4 -27.98 -9.22 -5.40
C PRO A 4 -28.99 -8.90 -4.28
N SER A 5 -29.30 -9.89 -3.44
CA SER A 5 -30.17 -9.67 -2.27
C SER A 5 -29.49 -8.77 -1.23
N ALA A 6 -30.29 -7.91 -0.59
CA ALA A 6 -29.87 -7.03 0.51
C ALA A 6 -30.37 -7.51 1.89
N GLU A 7 -31.04 -8.66 1.97
CA GLU A 7 -31.72 -9.16 3.18
C GLU A 7 -30.75 -9.51 4.33
N ASN A 8 -29.49 -9.82 4.00
CA ASN A 8 -28.47 -10.17 4.98
C ASN A 8 -27.59 -8.98 5.41
N LEU A 9 -27.96 -7.76 5.01
CA LEU A 9 -27.25 -6.54 5.40
C LEU A 9 -27.89 -5.92 6.65
N PRO A 10 -27.10 -5.19 7.48
CA PRO A 10 -27.67 -4.32 8.51
C PRO A 10 -28.69 -3.37 7.91
N GLU A 11 -29.79 -3.08 8.63
CA GLU A 11 -30.95 -2.34 8.11
C GLU A 11 -30.56 -1.02 7.44
N ASP A 12 -29.74 -0.21 8.11
CA ASP A 12 -29.23 1.06 7.59
C ASP A 12 -28.44 0.89 6.28
N LEU A 13 -27.62 -0.17 6.19
CA LEU A 13 -26.81 -0.45 5.01
C LEU A 13 -27.67 -1.00 3.87
N ALA A 14 -28.66 -1.84 4.18
CA ALA A 14 -29.65 -2.31 3.22
C ALA A 14 -30.44 -1.14 2.61
N LEU A 15 -30.81 -0.15 3.44
CA LEU A 15 -31.50 1.06 3.00
C LEU A 15 -30.64 1.89 2.03
N ILE A 16 -29.37 2.09 2.35
CA ILE A 16 -28.42 2.80 1.45
C ILE A 16 -28.35 2.12 0.09
N VAL A 17 -28.08 0.80 0.09
CA VAL A 17 -27.87 0.02 -1.13
C VAL A 17 -29.14 -0.05 -1.99
N THR A 18 -30.30 -0.30 -1.37
CA THR A 18 -31.57 -0.39 -2.10
C THR A 18 -32.05 0.97 -2.64
N SER A 19 -31.71 2.08 -1.97
CA SER A 19 -31.98 3.44 -2.48
C SER A 19 -31.20 3.73 -3.77
N CYS A 20 -29.95 3.28 -3.86
CA CYS A 20 -29.16 3.37 -5.09
C CYS A 20 -29.70 2.50 -6.23
N TRP A 21 -30.53 1.51 -5.90
CA TRP A 21 -31.10 0.54 -6.83
C TRP A 21 -32.53 0.86 -7.28
N LYS A 22 -33.05 2.05 -6.95
CA LYS A 22 -34.36 2.48 -7.47
C LYS A 22 -34.39 2.41 -8.99
N GLU A 23 -35.51 1.95 -9.53
CA GLU A 23 -35.67 1.79 -10.97
C GLU A 23 -35.61 3.15 -11.67
N ASP A 24 -36.38 4.11 -11.16
CA ASP A 24 -36.32 5.51 -11.56
C ASP A 24 -34.96 6.12 -11.20
N PRO A 25 -34.20 6.65 -12.19
CA PRO A 25 -32.94 7.34 -11.93
C PRO A 25 -33.04 8.57 -11.02
N ASN A 26 -34.18 9.29 -11.03
CA ASN A 26 -34.36 10.51 -10.25
C ASN A 26 -34.61 10.22 -8.76
N GLU A 27 -35.09 9.02 -8.45
CA GLU A 27 -35.32 8.53 -7.09
C GLU A 27 -34.02 8.03 -6.43
N ARG A 28 -32.92 7.93 -7.20
CA ARG A 28 -31.63 7.50 -6.67
C ARG A 28 -30.96 8.68 -5.98
N PRO A 29 -30.32 8.43 -4.82
CA PRO A 29 -29.56 9.48 -4.15
C PRO A 29 -28.37 9.92 -5.01
N ASN A 30 -28.05 11.20 -4.97
CA ASN A 30 -26.80 11.70 -5.53
C ASN A 30 -25.61 11.36 -4.63
N PHE A 31 -24.39 11.55 -5.14
CA PHE A 31 -23.17 11.20 -4.40
C PHE A 31 -23.04 11.91 -3.04
N SER A 32 -23.45 13.17 -2.92
CA SER A 32 -23.40 13.89 -1.65
C SER A 32 -24.32 13.26 -0.60
N GLN A 33 -25.52 12.84 -1.01
CA GLN A 33 -26.46 12.12 -0.14
C GLN A 33 -25.90 10.76 0.27
N ILE A 34 -25.31 10.01 -0.67
CA ILE A 34 -24.68 8.70 -0.39
C ILE A 34 -23.57 8.85 0.64
N ILE A 35 -22.70 9.85 0.49
CA ILE A 35 -21.61 10.13 1.45
C ILE A 35 -22.19 10.40 2.84
N GLN A 36 -23.23 11.22 2.95
CA GLN A 36 -23.86 11.54 4.24
C GLN A 36 -24.47 10.30 4.90
N MET A 37 -25.17 9.47 4.13
CA MET A 37 -25.77 8.23 4.66
C MET A 37 -24.68 7.26 5.16
N LEU A 38 -23.58 7.12 4.40
CA LEU A 38 -22.45 6.26 4.80
C LEU A 38 -21.75 6.77 6.05
N LEU A 39 -21.50 8.08 6.15
CA LEU A 39 -20.90 8.68 7.34
C LEU A 39 -21.77 8.48 8.56
N HIS A 40 -23.09 8.65 8.41
CA HIS A 40 -24.05 8.38 9.47
C HIS A 40 -23.95 6.93 9.95
N TYR A 41 -24.03 5.97 9.02
CA TYR A 41 -23.91 4.54 9.32
C TYR A 41 -22.61 4.19 10.07
N ILE A 42 -21.47 4.73 9.63
CA ILE A 42 -20.19 4.48 10.30
C ILE A 42 -20.19 5.08 11.71
N SER A 43 -20.71 6.30 11.88
CA SER A 43 -20.74 6.97 13.19
C SER A 43 -21.65 6.28 14.21
N THR A 44 -22.76 5.68 13.76
CA THR A 44 -23.71 4.98 14.64
C THR A 44 -23.24 3.57 15.00
N ASN A 45 -22.57 2.89 14.07
CA ASN A 45 -22.13 1.50 14.25
C ASN A 45 -20.67 1.37 14.75
N SER A 46 -19.86 2.43 14.63
CA SER A 46 -18.58 2.50 15.32
C SER A 46 -18.86 2.67 16.81
N ALA A 47 -18.67 1.62 17.59
CA ALA A 47 -18.44 1.80 19.02
C ALA A 47 -17.35 2.88 19.20
N PRO A 48 -17.48 3.81 20.16
CA PRO A 48 -16.36 4.66 20.51
C PRO A 48 -15.27 3.73 21.04
N GLU A 49 -14.31 3.39 20.19
CA GLU A 49 -13.16 2.61 20.61
C GLU A 49 -12.45 3.48 21.65
N PRO A 50 -12.30 3.02 22.92
CA PRO A 50 -11.47 3.73 23.87
C PRO A 50 -10.07 3.71 23.29
N VAL A 51 -9.64 4.85 22.74
CA VAL A 51 -8.28 5.11 22.30
C VAL A 51 -7.39 5.06 23.54
N ILE A 52 -7.09 3.86 24.01
CA ILE A 52 -5.94 3.62 24.87
C ILE A 52 -4.76 3.72 23.93
N LEU A 53 -4.30 4.96 23.73
CA LEU A 53 -3.04 5.27 23.10
C LEU A 53 -1.99 4.42 23.84
N PRO A 54 -1.32 3.45 23.20
CA PRO A 54 -0.19 2.79 23.82
C PRO A 54 0.78 3.90 24.16
N ARG A 55 0.96 4.17 25.46
CA ARG A 55 1.97 5.08 25.95
C ARG A 55 3.28 4.51 25.42
N MET A 56 3.76 5.05 24.30
CA MET A 56 5.08 4.77 23.78
C MET A 56 6.04 5.19 24.90
N PHE A 57 6.44 4.24 25.72
CA PHE A 57 7.62 4.41 26.53
C PHE A 57 8.71 4.74 25.54
N SER A 58 9.27 5.94 25.68
CA SER A 58 10.47 6.40 24.99
C SER A 58 11.49 5.26 24.96
N SER A 59 11.57 4.52 23.86
CA SER A 59 12.77 3.73 23.61
C SER A 59 13.86 4.76 23.39
N GLU A 60 14.75 4.87 24.38
CA GLU A 60 15.99 5.63 24.26
C GLU A 60 16.57 5.51 22.86
N ASN A 61 16.98 6.64 22.28
CA ASN A 61 17.66 6.69 20.99
C ASN A 61 18.93 5.84 21.07
N ALA A 62 18.85 4.57 20.70
CA ALA A 62 20.02 3.74 20.51
C ALA A 62 20.72 4.25 19.25
N VAL A 63 21.84 4.95 19.44
CA VAL A 63 22.74 5.34 18.37
C VAL A 63 23.26 4.04 17.74
N LEU A 64 22.75 3.71 16.56
CA LEU A 64 23.31 2.64 15.76
C LEU A 64 24.75 3.04 15.36
N PRO A 65 25.72 2.12 15.42
CA PRO A 65 27.04 2.41 14.91
C PRO A 65 26.91 2.76 13.42
N PRO A 66 27.55 3.84 12.93
CA PRO A 66 27.73 3.99 11.50
C PRO A 66 28.65 2.86 11.03
N GLU A 67 28.64 2.58 9.73
CA GLU A 67 29.41 1.53 9.06
C GLU A 67 28.70 0.16 8.96
N SER A 68 27.63 0.11 8.14
CA SER A 68 27.22 -1.16 7.52
C SER A 68 28.25 -1.57 6.46
N PRO A 69 28.73 -2.84 6.44
CA PRO A 69 29.77 -3.32 5.52
C PRO A 69 29.50 -3.16 4.01
N GLY A 70 28.27 -2.81 3.62
CA GLY A 70 27.84 -2.74 2.23
C GLY A 70 28.40 -1.56 1.40
N THR A 71 29.10 -0.59 2.00
CA THR A 71 29.65 0.56 1.27
C THR A 71 31.06 0.32 0.72
N SER A 72 31.71 -0.76 1.14
CA SER A 72 33.05 -1.14 0.66
C SER A 72 33.10 -1.38 -0.85
N SER A 73 32.02 -1.90 -1.44
CA SER A 73 32.00 -2.28 -2.87
C SER A 73 31.83 -1.12 -3.84
N LEU A 74 31.52 0.10 -3.38
CA LEU A 74 31.33 1.28 -4.22
C LEU A 74 32.54 2.21 -4.29
N MET A 75 33.56 1.98 -3.49
CA MET A 75 34.77 2.79 -3.53
C MET A 75 35.75 2.24 -4.57
N PRO A 76 36.31 3.09 -5.46
CA PRO A 76 37.39 2.67 -6.33
C PRO A 76 38.60 2.20 -5.51
N PRO A 77 39.28 1.11 -5.90
CA PRO A 77 40.55 0.71 -5.30
C PRO A 77 41.54 1.87 -5.38
N ARG A 78 42.20 2.21 -4.26
CA ARG A 78 43.34 3.12 -4.29
C ARG A 78 44.52 2.32 -4.85
N ASP A 79 45.07 2.82 -5.96
CA ASP A 79 46.25 2.26 -6.60
C ASP A 79 47.49 2.60 -5.75
N ASP A 80 47.82 1.70 -4.82
CA ASP A 80 49.14 1.70 -4.19
C ASP A 80 50.11 1.00 -5.16
N SER A 81 50.78 1.85 -5.93
CA SER A 81 51.87 1.56 -6.86
C SER A 81 52.76 0.38 -6.43
N GLU A 82 52.70 -0.75 -7.15
CA GLU A 82 53.89 -1.53 -7.55
C GLU A 82 53.60 -2.63 -8.61
N ARG A 83 54.05 -2.37 -9.86
CA ARG A 83 54.68 -3.29 -10.83
C ARG A 83 54.05 -4.69 -11.09
N ASN A 84 53.52 -4.89 -12.31
CA ASN A 84 53.91 -5.93 -13.33
C ASN A 84 52.85 -5.98 -14.48
N PRO A 85 53.18 -6.02 -15.79
CA PRO A 85 52.19 -6.03 -16.87
C PRO A 85 51.74 -7.44 -17.27
N ASN A 86 50.65 -7.49 -18.05
CA ASN A 86 50.00 -8.65 -18.72
C ASN A 86 48.87 -9.30 -17.88
N THR A 87 47.58 -9.26 -18.24
CA THR A 87 46.95 -10.12 -19.29
C THR A 87 45.43 -9.82 -19.46
N ARG A 88 45.01 -9.48 -20.70
CA ARG A 88 43.78 -9.74 -21.52
C ARG A 88 42.34 -10.03 -20.97
N MET A 89 41.38 -9.33 -21.64
CA MET A 89 40.04 -9.71 -22.21
C MET A 89 38.81 -9.81 -21.27
N GLU A 90 37.75 -8.97 -21.48
CA GLU A 90 36.47 -9.22 -22.21
C GLU A 90 35.65 -10.38 -21.60
N ASP A 91 34.34 -10.36 -21.33
CA ASP A 91 33.17 -9.62 -21.84
C ASP A 91 31.95 -9.91 -20.92
N GLN A 92 30.91 -9.06 -20.99
CA GLN A 92 29.48 -9.26 -20.66
C GLN A 92 28.92 -9.29 -19.21
N PRO A 93 27.86 -8.49 -18.96
CA PRO A 93 26.82 -8.79 -17.96
C PRO A 93 25.47 -9.12 -18.64
N GLY A 94 25.05 -10.39 -18.58
CA GLY A 94 23.71 -10.82 -19.00
C GLY A 94 22.65 -10.51 -17.94
N GLY A 95 21.90 -9.42 -18.13
CA GLY A 95 20.76 -9.05 -17.28
C GLY A 95 19.44 -9.66 -17.78
N PHE A 96 18.83 -10.48 -16.94
CA PHE A 96 17.62 -11.26 -17.22
C PHE A 96 16.35 -10.46 -16.83
N PHE A 97 15.57 -9.98 -17.80
CA PHE A 97 14.21 -9.49 -17.55
C PHE A 97 13.24 -9.94 -18.66
N PHE A 98 12.58 -11.07 -18.45
CA PHE A 98 11.47 -11.54 -19.30
C PHE A 98 10.23 -11.74 -18.42
N CYS A 99 9.44 -10.70 -18.20
CA CYS A 99 8.10 -10.90 -17.64
C CYS A 99 7.12 -9.78 -18.01
N PHE A 100 6.84 -9.60 -19.31
CA PHE A 100 5.64 -8.88 -19.77
C PHE A 100 5.16 -9.42 -21.13
N LYS A 101 4.67 -10.66 -21.14
CA LYS A 101 3.98 -11.21 -22.31
C LYS A 101 2.87 -12.19 -21.89
N GLN A 102 1.87 -11.75 -21.13
CA GLN A 102 0.51 -12.32 -21.26
C GLN A 102 -0.55 -11.45 -20.58
N CYS A 103 -1.12 -10.50 -21.30
CA CYS A 103 -2.51 -10.07 -21.09
C CYS A 103 -3.15 -10.02 -22.49
N TYR A 104 -4.21 -10.81 -22.69
CA TYR A 104 -5.01 -10.89 -23.91
C TYR A 104 -6.22 -9.97 -23.77
#